data_AF-Q82SF2-F1
#
_entry.id   AF-Q82SF2-F1
#
_cell.length_a   1.000
_cell.length_b   1.000
_cell.length_c   1.000
_cell.angle_alpha   90.00
_cell.angle_beta   90.00
_cell.angle_gamma   90.00
#
_symmetry.space_group_name_H-M   'P 1'
#
loop_
_entity.id
_entity.type
_entity.pdbx_description
1 polymer ?
#
loop_
_entity_poly.entity_id
_entity_poly.type
_entity_poly.pdbx_seq_one_letter_code
_entity_poly.pdbx_strand_id
1 'polypeptide(L)' 'MMKNLFVLLQSITAIFPVSIFFTYIIMDEGDQFTYEHYLVTALSAFPFFMVLLIKYFISGFENK' A
#
# COMPACT_ATOMS: atom_id res chain seq x y z
N MET A 1 16.30 15.40 -0.98
CA MET A 1 16.48 13.98 -1.36
C MET A 1 15.38 13.08 -0.77
N MET A 2 15.13 13.16 0.55
CA MET A 2 14.11 12.35 1.26
C MET A 2 12.68 12.47 0.71
N LYS A 3 12.26 13.66 0.25
CA LYS A 3 10.93 13.86 -0.36
C LYS A 3 10.66 12.92 -1.54
N ASN A 4 11.61 12.80 -2.47
CA ASN A 4 11.45 11.96 -3.67
C ASN A 4 11.46 10.48 -3.32
N LEU A 5 12.27 10.08 -2.32
CA LEU A 5 12.27 8.72 -1.78
C LEU A 5 10.91 8.35 -1.19
N PHE A 6 10.32 9.22 -0.37
CA PHE A 6 8.99 8.95 0.19
C PHE A 6 7.90 8.90 -0.86
N VAL A 7 7.97 9.74 -1.91
CA VAL A 7 7.04 9.64 -3.05
C VAL A 7 7.18 8.29 -3.74
N LEU A 8 8.41 7.85 -4.01
CA LEU A 8 8.65 6.54 -4.61
C LEU A 8 8.11 5.39 -3.75
N LEU A 9 8.40 5.41 -2.44
CA LEU A 9 7.94 4.38 -1.50
C LEU A 9 6.41 4.36 -1.40
N GLN A 10 5.76 5.52 -1.35
CA GLN A 10 4.31 5.63 -1.37
C GLN A 10 3.71 5.04 -2.66
N SER A 11 4.28 5.36 -3.82
CA SER A 11 3.82 4.82 -5.09
C SER A 11 3.94 3.30 -5.13
N ILE A 12 5.10 2.74 -4.77
CA ILE A 12 5.33 1.28 -4.80
C ILE A 12 4.36 0.57 -3.83
N THR A 13 4.24 1.07 -2.62
CA THR A 13 3.38 0.44 -1.59
C THR A 13 1.89 0.62 -1.85
N ALA A 14 1.47 1.67 -2.57
CA ALA A 14 0.10 1.85 -3.03
C ALA A 14 -0.25 0.95 -4.23
N ILE A 15 0.71 0.70 -5.12
CA ILE A 15 0.50 -0.21 -6.27
C ILE A 15 0.23 -1.64 -5.78
N PHE A 16 0.84 -2.08 -4.69
CA PHE A 16 0.70 -3.44 -4.21
C PHE A 16 -0.75 -3.91 -3.94
N PRO A 17 -1.56 -3.23 -3.10
CA PRO A 17 -2.98 -3.59 -2.91
C PRO A 17 -3.82 -3.46 -4.18
N VAL A 18 -3.50 -2.48 -5.03
CA VAL A 18 -4.18 -2.30 -6.33
C VAL A 18 -3.92 -3.51 -7.24
N SER A 19 -2.67 -3.96 -7.32
CA SER A 19 -2.29 -5.14 -8.10
C SER A 19 -2.94 -6.40 -7.56
N ILE A 20 -2.97 -6.61 -6.25
CA ILE A 20 -3.66 -7.76 -5.64
C ILE A 20 -5.15 -7.76 -6.00
N PHE A 21 -5.81 -6.60 -5.89
CA PHE A 21 -7.22 -6.48 -6.26
C PHE A 21 -7.47 -6.83 -7.73
N PHE A 22 -6.64 -6.32 -8.66
CA PHE A 22 -6.77 -6.67 -10.08
C PHE A 22 -6.43 -8.13 -10.37
N THR A 23 -5.47 -8.73 -9.66
CA THR A 23 -5.17 -10.16 -9.79
C THR A 23 -6.41 -11.00 -9.49
N TYR A 24 -7.16 -10.70 -8.43
CA TYR A 24 -8.42 -11.40 -8.14
C TYR A 24 -9.43 -11.23 -9.27
N ILE A 25 -9.58 -10.03 -9.85
CA ILE A 25 -10.48 -9.81 -10.99
C ILE A 25 -10.08 -10.65 -12.21
N ILE A 26 -8.77 -10.81 -12.47
CA ILE A 26 -8.25 -11.46 -13.68
C ILE A 26 -8.15 -12.98 -13.53
N MET A 27 -7.93 -13.51 -12.32
CA MET A 27 -7.70 -14.95 -12.11
C MET A 27 -8.87 -15.83 -12.55
N ASP A 28 -10.10 -15.32 -12.62
CA ASP A 28 -11.30 -16.06 -13.09
C ASP A 28 -11.48 -17.46 -12.46
N GLU A 29 -10.93 -17.66 -11.25
CA GLU A 29 -10.89 -18.94 -10.53
C GLU A 29 -12.04 -19.06 -9.50
N GLY A 30 -13.27 -18.72 -9.90
CA GLY A 30 -14.46 -18.84 -9.04
C GLY A 30 -14.86 -17.52 -8.37
N ASP A 31 -15.37 -17.57 -7.12
CA ASP A 31 -15.84 -16.36 -6.43
C ASP A 31 -14.66 -15.48 -5.98
N GLN A 32 -14.46 -14.38 -6.70
CA GLN A 32 -13.40 -13.42 -6.44
C GLN A 32 -13.80 -12.38 -5.39
N PHE A 33 -15.10 -12.24 -5.11
CA PHE A 33 -15.64 -11.21 -4.22
C PHE A 33 -15.94 -11.76 -2.82
N THR A 34 -14.97 -12.47 -2.26
CA THR A 34 -15.06 -13.08 -0.92
C THR A 34 -14.44 -12.19 0.14
N TYR A 35 -14.84 -12.42 1.39
CA TYR A 35 -14.28 -11.71 2.55
C TYR A 35 -12.75 -11.87 2.63
N GLU A 36 -12.24 -13.06 2.33
CA GLU A 36 -10.82 -13.40 2.38
C GLU A 36 -10.02 -12.58 1.37
N HIS A 37 -10.49 -12.45 0.12
CA HIS A 37 -9.82 -11.64 -0.90
C HIS A 37 -9.82 -10.16 -0.55
N TYR A 38 -10.92 -9.64 -0.01
CA TYR A 38 -10.98 -8.26 0.48
C TYR A 38 -10.06 -8.05 1.69
N LEU A 39 -9.99 -9.01 2.62
CA LEU A 39 -9.12 -8.96 3.78
C LEU A 39 -7.65 -8.94 3.37
N VAL A 40 -7.23 -9.83 2.47
CA VAL A 40 -5.86 -9.84 1.94
C VAL A 40 -5.54 -8.53 1.22
N THR A 41 -6.45 -8.03 0.39
CA THR A 41 -6.30 -6.73 -0.28
C THR A 41 -6.12 -5.60 0.74
N ALA A 42 -6.95 -5.54 1.79
CA ALA A 42 -6.86 -4.53 2.83
C ALA A 42 -5.56 -4.61 3.64
N LEU A 43 -5.17 -5.81 4.08
CA LEU A 43 -3.92 -6.03 4.83
C LEU A 43 -2.69 -5.69 3.98
N SER A 44 -2.75 -5.92 2.67
CA SER A 44 -1.65 -5.58 1.76
C SER A 44 -1.41 -4.08 1.60
N ALA A 45 -2.34 -3.21 2.04
CA ALA A 45 -2.13 -1.77 2.13
C ALA A 45 -1.31 -1.36 3.35
N PHE A 46 -1.04 -2.26 4.31
CA PHE A 46 -0.28 -1.95 5.53
C PHE A 46 1.09 -1.27 5.27
N PRO A 47 1.92 -1.70 4.29
CA PRO A 47 3.18 -1.04 3.99
C PRO A 47 3.01 0.44 3.61
N PHE A 48 1.93 0.80 2.92
CA PHE A 48 1.66 2.19 2.56
C PHE A 48 1.44 3.07 3.79
N PHE A 49 0.63 2.60 4.74
CA PHE A 49 0.42 3.29 6.02
C PHE A 49 1.70 3.40 6.84
N MET A 50 2.56 2.37 6.83
CA MET A 50 3.86 2.43 7.49
C MET A 50 4.78 3.49 6.87
N VAL A 51 4.83 3.60 5.54
CA VAL A 51 5.61 4.65 4.86
C VAL A 51 5.10 6.04 5.23
N LEU A 52 3.78 6.24 5.31
CA LEU A 52 3.18 7.50 5.77
C LEU A 52 3.56 7.83 7.21
N LEU A 53 3.47 6.84 8.10
CA LEU A 53 3.80 7.00 9.51
C LEU A 53 5.28 7.38 9.71
N ILE A 54 6.19 6.68 9.02
CA ILE A 54 7.63 6.99 9.06
C ILE A 54 7.88 8.40 8.53
N LYS A 55 7.26 8.77 7.40
CA LYS A 55 7.37 10.13 6.84
C LYS A 55 6.93 11.19 7.84
N TYR A 56 5.80 10.96 8.52
CA TYR A 56 5.27 11.86 9.53
C TYR A 56 6.30 12.10 10.64
N PHE A 57 6.83 11.03 11.24
CA PHE A 57 7.85 11.16 12.28
C PHE A 57 9.09 11.91 11.80
N ILE A 58 9.66 11.53 10.66
CA ILE A 58 10.88 12.19 10.14
C ILE A 58 10.63 13.68 9.82
N SER A 59 9.47 14.03 9.24
CA SER A 59 9.13 15.43 8.95
C SER A 59 8.98 16.30 10.21
N GLY A 60 8.61 15.70 11.34
CA GLY A 60 8.59 16.38 12.63
C GLY A 60 9.98 16.64 13.21
N PHE A 61 10.99 15.87 12.80
CA PHE A 61 12.38 16.06 13.22
C PHE A 61 13.15 17.06 12.35
N GLU A 62 12.85 17.18 11.05
CA GLU A 62 13.51 18.15 10.15
C GLU A 62 13.12 19.62 10.40
N ASN A 63 12.02 19.88 11.11
CA ASN A 63 11.53 21.22 11.43
C ASN A 63 12.05 21.79 12.78
N LYS A 64 13.11 21.19 13.35
CA LYS A 64 13.87 21.70 14.50
C LYS A 64 15.33 21.92 14.12
#